data_AF-A0A495XEZ4-F1
#
_entry.id   AF-A0A495XEZ4-F1
#
_cell.length_a   1.000
_cell.length_b   1.000
_cell.length_c   1.000
_cell.angle_alpha   90.00
_cell.angle_beta   90.00
_cell.angle_gamma   90.00
#
_symmetry.space_group_name_H-M   'P 1'
#
loop_
_entity.id
_entity.type
_entity.pdbx_description
1 polymer ?
#
loop_
_entity_poly.entity_id
_entity_poly.type
_entity_poly.pdbx_seq_one_letter_code
_entity_poly.pdbx_strand_id
1 'polypeptide(L)'
;MPLRTGLLGYGIAGRVFHAPLITATPGLDLAAIVTADPTRQADARTRYPSTRVVPTVEDLFALDLDLVVVATPNRTHVPLALAAIEAGLPVVVDKPLAGSVADARRVLKAAEYRDVPLTVFQNRRWDSDFLTLRSVLPSLGEVTRFESRFERWVPDVWDNWREFGAPDEAGGLLYDLGAHLVDQALQLFGPVASVYCELDRRRPGVEVDDDVFVSLTHANGVRSHLWASAVAARPGPRLRALGTRGTFVSESLDGQEDALAAGLPFDDLSTNSHPHARHVHSGGPRRPRRVPGVLPPPGRGPDRRRPTPRGPGAGGRGPGSHRGSLHLRPNRPGGDAMSLLDTLTDQETRLKFRTFTNEDALTLGLHLLAKAREAALPVVISVRRGQQRLFHAALPGTSADNDGWIDRKSRVVDRYGWSSFRVGESFRAAGKTFEEHSLLDPREYAAHGGVFPILVENVGMVGTVGVSGLPQAEDHAFVVTHLEEFLATR
;
A
#
# COMPACT_ATOMS: atom_id res chain seq x y z
N MET A 1 -9.29 2.24 29.38
CA MET A 1 -8.52 3.49 29.56
C MET A 1 -8.29 4.09 28.17
N PRO A 2 -8.10 5.42 28.02
CA PRO A 2 -7.75 5.99 26.72
C PRO A 2 -6.38 5.47 26.26
N LEU A 3 -6.20 5.32 24.94
CA LEU A 3 -4.96 4.89 24.33
C LEU A 3 -3.93 6.03 24.35
N ARG A 4 -2.80 5.80 24.98
CA ARG A 4 -1.68 6.73 25.12
C ARG A 4 -0.97 6.86 23.77
N THR A 5 -1.22 7.97 23.10
CA THR A 5 -0.79 8.21 21.72
C THR A 5 0.46 9.08 21.70
N GLY A 6 1.53 8.57 21.10
CA GLY A 6 2.75 9.32 20.82
C GLY A 6 2.71 9.96 19.42
N LEU A 7 3.04 11.24 19.31
CA LEU A 7 3.12 11.97 18.05
C LEU A 7 4.59 12.26 17.69
N LEU A 8 5.09 11.58 16.66
CA LEU A 8 6.39 11.83 16.07
C LEU A 8 6.27 12.98 15.07
N GLY A 9 6.85 14.13 15.41
CA GLY A 9 6.86 15.31 14.56
C GLY A 9 5.74 16.31 14.86
N TYR A 10 6.12 17.52 15.24
CA TYR A 10 5.20 18.63 15.51
C TYR A 10 5.35 19.77 14.47
N GLY A 11 5.50 19.37 13.20
CA GLY A 11 5.45 20.29 12.04
C GLY A 11 4.03 20.71 11.69
N ILE A 12 3.78 21.15 10.45
CA ILE A 12 2.42 21.50 9.99
C ILE A 12 1.47 20.32 10.18
N ALA A 13 1.84 19.12 9.70
CA ALA A 13 1.06 17.89 9.85
C ALA A 13 0.69 17.61 11.32
N GLY A 14 1.71 17.51 12.18
CA GLY A 14 1.54 17.24 13.60
C GLY A 14 0.74 18.29 14.36
N ARG A 15 1.03 19.58 14.13
CA ARG A 15 0.43 20.69 14.88
C ARG A 15 -0.98 21.04 14.44
N VAL A 16 -1.24 21.03 13.13
CA VAL A 16 -2.52 21.48 12.56
C VAL A 16 -3.52 20.34 12.47
N PHE A 17 -3.09 19.12 12.14
CA PHE A 17 -4.00 18.00 11.96
C PHE A 17 -3.95 17.02 13.13
N HIS A 18 -2.80 16.37 13.35
CA HIS A 18 -2.77 15.21 14.25
C HIS A 18 -3.02 15.56 15.72
N ALA A 19 -2.31 16.53 16.30
CA ALA A 19 -2.47 16.86 17.72
C ALA A 19 -3.91 17.32 18.07
N PRO A 20 -4.55 18.22 17.30
CA PRO A 20 -5.96 18.54 17.53
C PRO A 20 -6.90 17.34 17.38
N LEU A 21 -6.70 16.50 16.36
CA LEU A 21 -7.56 15.34 16.10
C LEU A 21 -7.41 14.24 17.15
N ILE A 22 -6.18 13.97 17.61
CA ILE A 22 -5.94 13.02 18.72
C ILE A 22 -6.66 13.52 19.97
N THR A 23 -6.49 14.80 20.31
CA THR A 23 -7.10 15.41 21.50
C THR A 23 -8.63 15.41 21.44
N ALA A 24 -9.20 15.63 20.25
CA ALA A 24 -10.64 15.65 20.05
C ALA A 24 -11.28 14.25 19.98
N THR A 25 -10.51 13.18 19.73
CA THR A 25 -11.04 11.83 19.52
C THR A 25 -11.26 11.11 20.86
N PRO A 26 -12.51 10.77 21.23
CA PRO A 26 -12.77 10.05 22.47
C PRO A 26 -12.05 8.70 22.50
N GLY A 27 -11.37 8.42 23.61
CA GLY A 27 -10.61 7.19 23.79
C GLY A 27 -9.15 7.27 23.35
N LEU A 28 -8.68 8.41 22.84
CA LEU A 28 -7.27 8.70 22.65
C LEU A 28 -6.79 9.72 23.70
N ASP A 29 -5.51 9.63 24.06
CA ASP A 29 -4.80 10.59 24.90
C ASP A 29 -3.52 11.01 24.18
N LEU A 30 -3.28 12.31 24.02
CA LEU A 30 -2.04 12.82 23.44
C LEU A 30 -0.95 12.79 24.52
N ALA A 31 -0.33 11.61 24.70
CA ALA A 31 0.58 11.36 25.80
C ALA A 31 1.96 12.01 25.58
N ALA A 32 2.46 12.02 24.34
CA ALA A 32 3.78 12.58 24.03
C ALA A 32 3.87 13.20 22.63
N ILE A 33 4.73 14.21 22.48
CA ILE A 33 5.08 14.87 21.21
C ILE A 33 6.60 14.93 21.07
N VAL A 34 7.12 14.56 19.89
CA VAL A 34 8.52 14.77 19.52
C VAL A 34 8.69 16.07 18.73
N THR A 35 9.52 16.97 19.26
CA THR A 35 10.07 18.11 18.51
C THR A 35 11.32 18.67 19.18
N ALA A 36 12.39 18.85 18.39
CA ALA A 36 13.62 19.49 18.83
C ALA A 36 13.59 21.03 18.72
N ASP A 37 12.64 21.60 17.96
CA ASP A 37 12.51 23.04 17.74
C ASP A 37 11.95 23.73 19.01
N PRO A 38 12.67 24.68 19.62
CA PRO A 38 12.26 25.32 20.88
C PRO A 38 10.93 26.08 20.79
N THR A 39 10.66 26.72 19.65
CA THR A 39 9.41 27.47 19.40
C THR A 39 8.23 26.50 19.36
N ARG A 40 8.41 25.37 18.66
CA ARG A 40 7.40 24.29 18.59
C ARG A 40 7.20 23.61 19.94
N GLN A 41 8.26 23.44 20.74
CA GLN A 41 8.13 22.93 22.10
C GLN A 41 7.30 23.86 22.98
N ALA A 42 7.55 25.18 22.92
CA ALA A 42 6.80 26.16 23.68
C ALA A 42 5.32 26.18 23.28
N ASP A 43 5.02 26.13 21.97
CA ASP A 43 3.66 26.01 21.46
C ASP A 43 2.96 24.73 21.95
N ALA A 44 3.62 23.56 21.83
CA ALA A 44 3.07 22.28 22.27
C ALA A 44 2.74 22.28 23.77
N ARG A 45 3.66 22.78 24.62
CA ARG A 45 3.43 22.89 26.08
C ARG A 45 2.30 23.85 26.44
N THR A 46 2.11 24.90 25.65
CA THR A 46 1.03 25.87 25.86
C THR A 46 -0.32 25.29 25.47
N ARG A 47 -0.42 24.63 24.31
CA ARG A 47 -1.68 24.07 23.80
C ARG A 47 -2.08 22.77 24.49
N TYR A 48 -1.10 21.96 24.88
CA TYR A 48 -1.30 20.63 25.45
C TYR A 48 -0.50 20.47 26.76
N PRO A 49 -0.90 21.15 27.86
CA PRO A 49 -0.12 21.21 29.10
C PRO A 49 0.07 19.85 29.80
N SER A 50 -0.78 18.87 29.50
CA SER A 50 -0.69 17.50 30.02
C SER A 50 0.18 16.56 29.18
N THR A 51 0.60 17.00 27.98
CA THR A 51 1.38 16.19 27.04
C THR A 51 2.87 16.31 27.31
N ARG A 52 3.59 15.19 27.34
CA ARG A 52 5.04 15.19 27.47
C ARG A 52 5.70 15.61 26.16
N VAL A 53 6.48 16.69 26.18
CA VAL A 53 7.26 17.12 25.01
C VAL A 53 8.69 16.63 25.15
N VAL A 54 9.13 15.79 24.21
CA VAL A 54 10.48 15.20 24.20
C VAL A 54 11.25 15.62 22.92
N PRO A 55 12.59 15.74 22.98
CA PRO A 55 13.38 16.22 21.86
C PRO A 55 13.67 15.15 20.80
N THR A 56 13.72 13.87 21.17
CA THR A 56 14.13 12.78 20.28
C THR A 56 13.07 11.70 20.11
N VAL A 57 13.25 10.89 19.09
CA VAL A 57 12.38 9.74 18.77
C VAL A 57 12.59 8.62 19.80
N GLU A 58 13.84 8.43 20.21
CA GLU A 58 14.27 7.47 21.22
C GLU A 58 13.62 7.77 22.58
N ASP A 59 13.56 9.05 22.96
CA ASP A 59 12.87 9.48 24.19
C ASP A 59 11.38 9.16 24.16
N LEU A 60 10.74 9.17 22.98
CA LEU A 60 9.32 8.81 22.85
C LEU A 60 9.14 7.30 22.96
N PHE A 61 9.97 6.49 22.30
CA PHE A 61 9.88 5.02 22.37
C PHE A 61 10.25 4.46 23.75
N ALA A 62 10.94 5.23 24.60
CA ALA A 62 11.18 4.87 25.99
C ALA A 62 9.95 5.06 26.91
N LEU A 63 8.84 5.63 26.39
CA LEU A 63 7.60 5.81 27.13
C LEU A 63 6.66 4.62 26.95
N ASP A 64 5.82 4.40 27.94
CA ASP A 64 4.69 3.48 27.86
C ASP A 64 3.59 4.12 26.98
N LEU A 65 3.39 3.59 25.78
CA LEU A 65 2.48 4.08 24.74
C LEU A 65 1.66 2.93 24.15
N ASP A 66 0.47 3.24 23.66
CA ASP A 66 -0.44 2.28 23.01
C ASP A 66 -0.56 2.49 21.49
N LEU A 67 -0.14 3.65 20.99
CA LEU A 67 -0.29 4.06 19.58
C LEU A 67 0.79 5.09 19.22
N VAL A 68 1.33 5.01 18.01
CA VAL A 68 2.27 6.01 17.47
C VAL A 68 1.73 6.61 16.19
N VAL A 69 1.83 7.93 16.07
CA VAL A 69 1.52 8.69 14.86
C VAL A 69 2.80 9.27 14.29
N VAL A 70 3.13 8.94 13.04
CA VAL A 70 4.29 9.43 12.30
C VAL A 70 3.86 10.60 11.41
N ALA A 71 4.15 11.83 11.83
CA ALA A 71 3.83 13.08 11.14
C ALA A 71 5.12 13.91 10.86
N THR A 72 6.18 13.21 10.46
CA THR A 72 7.53 13.73 10.20
C THR A 72 7.74 14.01 8.71
N PRO A 73 8.90 14.51 8.25
CA PRO A 73 9.16 14.62 6.81
C PRO A 73 9.14 13.25 6.11
N ASN A 74 8.62 13.20 4.87
CA ASN A 74 8.38 11.97 4.08
C ASN A 74 9.50 10.93 4.16
N ARG A 75 10.77 11.35 3.98
CA ARG A 75 11.95 10.46 4.01
C ARG A 75 12.10 9.64 5.29
N THR A 76 11.47 10.08 6.38
CA THR A 76 11.54 9.43 7.69
C THR A 76 10.35 8.52 8.00
N HIS A 77 9.29 8.52 7.18
CA HIS A 77 8.09 7.73 7.43
C HIS A 77 8.40 6.23 7.54
N VAL A 78 9.10 5.67 6.55
CA VAL A 78 9.43 4.25 6.49
C VAL A 78 10.27 3.79 7.69
N PRO A 79 11.43 4.39 8.00
CA PRO A 79 12.23 3.94 9.14
C PRO A 79 11.50 4.10 10.48
N LEU A 80 10.72 5.16 10.68
CA LEU A 80 9.98 5.39 11.93
C LEU A 80 8.78 4.45 12.09
N ALA A 81 8.05 4.18 11.01
CA ALA A 81 6.95 3.22 11.02
C ALA A 81 7.48 1.82 11.35
N LEU A 82 8.60 1.41 10.74
CA LEU A 82 9.23 0.12 11.03
C LEU A 82 9.72 0.04 12.49
N ALA A 83 10.27 1.12 13.04
CA ALA A 83 10.69 1.15 14.45
C ALA A 83 9.48 0.99 15.40
N ALA A 84 8.36 1.64 15.12
CA ALA A 84 7.15 1.49 15.92
C ALA A 84 6.55 0.08 15.81
N ILE A 85 6.52 -0.50 14.59
CA ILE A 85 6.11 -1.89 14.35
C ILE A 85 7.03 -2.87 15.10
N GLU A 86 8.34 -2.64 15.08
CA GLU A 86 9.32 -3.47 15.79
C GLU A 86 9.07 -3.45 17.30
N ALA A 87 8.66 -2.30 17.84
CA ALA A 87 8.26 -2.13 19.22
C ALA A 87 6.86 -2.69 19.55
N GLY A 88 6.13 -3.23 18.56
CA GLY A 88 4.79 -3.78 18.75
C GLY A 88 3.69 -2.73 18.90
N LEU A 89 3.97 -1.46 18.55
CA LEU A 89 3.03 -0.35 18.70
C LEU A 89 2.20 -0.18 17.43
N PRO A 90 0.85 -0.15 17.50
CA PRO A 90 0.00 0.32 16.41
C PRO A 90 0.51 1.64 15.82
N VAL A 91 0.42 1.79 14.50
CA VAL A 91 1.02 2.93 13.79
C VAL A 91 0.02 3.61 12.85
N VAL A 92 -0.08 4.93 12.96
CA VAL A 92 -0.66 5.80 11.93
C VAL A 92 0.49 6.54 11.25
N VAL A 93 0.60 6.46 9.93
CA VAL A 93 1.62 7.19 9.16
C VAL A 93 0.93 8.27 8.33
N ASP A 94 1.43 9.50 8.40
CA ASP A 94 0.98 10.55 7.49
C ASP A 94 1.29 10.19 6.03
N LYS A 95 0.54 10.76 5.10
CA LYS A 95 0.76 10.50 3.67
C LYS A 95 1.99 11.30 3.17
N PRO A 96 2.72 10.78 2.16
CA PRO A 96 2.65 9.42 1.63
C PRO A 96 3.26 8.40 2.60
N LEU A 97 2.74 7.17 2.62
CA LEU A 97 3.31 6.09 3.45
C LEU A 97 4.82 5.87 3.18
N ALA A 98 5.21 5.97 1.91
CA ALA A 98 6.59 5.84 1.46
C ALA A 98 6.77 6.54 0.10
N GLY A 99 8.01 6.89 -0.24
CA GLY A 99 8.37 7.42 -1.55
C GLY A 99 8.48 6.37 -2.66
N SER A 100 8.34 5.07 -2.32
CA SER A 100 8.34 3.99 -3.31
C SER A 100 7.33 2.91 -2.94
N VAL A 101 6.77 2.24 -3.95
CA VAL A 101 5.90 1.06 -3.75
C VAL A 101 6.64 -0.06 -3.03
N ALA A 102 7.94 -0.22 -3.29
CA ALA A 102 8.78 -1.22 -2.64
C ALA A 102 8.87 -0.99 -1.12
N ASP A 103 9.12 0.25 -0.70
CA ASP A 103 9.17 0.60 0.71
C ASP A 103 7.79 0.55 1.38
N ALA A 104 6.74 1.00 0.70
CA ALA A 104 5.37 0.85 1.22
C ALA A 104 5.05 -0.63 1.49
N ARG A 105 5.37 -1.53 0.55
CA ARG A 105 5.21 -2.99 0.72
C ARG A 105 6.06 -3.54 1.87
N ARG A 106 7.27 -2.99 2.08
CA ARG A 106 8.14 -3.37 3.21
C ARG A 106 7.50 -3.04 4.56
N VAL A 107 6.94 -1.84 4.70
CA VAL A 107 6.24 -1.42 5.94
C VAL A 107 4.99 -2.27 6.17
N LEU A 108 4.16 -2.46 5.14
CA LEU A 108 2.95 -3.29 5.22
C LEU A 108 3.26 -4.72 5.67
N LYS A 109 4.28 -5.34 5.05
CA LYS A 109 4.70 -6.71 5.40
C LYS A 109 5.23 -6.81 6.83
N ALA A 110 5.96 -5.80 7.30
CA ALA A 110 6.46 -5.77 8.68
C ALA A 110 5.30 -5.69 9.69
N ALA A 111 4.31 -4.81 9.43
CA ALA A 111 3.13 -4.66 10.27
C ALA A 111 2.34 -5.97 10.35
N GLU A 112 2.08 -6.61 9.21
CA GLU A 112 1.39 -7.90 9.15
C GLU A 112 2.17 -9.01 9.88
N TYR A 113 3.48 -9.09 9.66
CA TYR A 113 4.32 -10.11 10.31
C TYR A 113 4.32 -9.98 11.84
N ARG A 114 4.25 -8.75 12.36
CA ARG A 114 4.20 -8.46 13.80
C ARG A 114 2.79 -8.41 14.38
N ASP A 115 1.77 -8.63 13.56
CA ASP A 115 0.35 -8.44 13.93
C ASP A 115 0.09 -7.04 14.55
N VAL A 116 0.75 -6.03 13.99
CA VAL A 116 0.65 -4.63 14.42
C VAL A 116 -0.32 -3.89 13.50
N PRO A 117 -1.39 -3.27 14.03
CA PRO A 117 -2.26 -2.42 13.23
C PRO A 117 -1.49 -1.25 12.60
N LEU A 118 -1.61 -1.10 11.28
CA LEU A 118 -1.01 -0.01 10.51
C LEU A 118 -2.10 0.66 9.66
N THR A 119 -2.16 1.98 9.70
CA THR A 119 -2.99 2.75 8.76
C THR A 119 -2.27 3.99 8.26
N VAL A 120 -2.64 4.44 7.07
CA VAL A 120 -2.17 5.71 6.50
C VAL A 120 -3.22 6.78 6.76
N PHE A 121 -2.79 7.98 7.14
CA PHE A 121 -3.67 9.11 7.39
C PHE A 121 -4.14 9.76 6.08
N GLN A 122 -5.04 9.08 5.37
CA GLN A 122 -5.73 9.61 4.18
C GLN A 122 -6.97 10.42 4.60
N ASN A 123 -6.73 11.59 5.19
CA ASN A 123 -7.77 12.45 5.77
C ASN A 123 -8.82 12.93 4.76
N ARG A 124 -8.44 13.16 3.50
CA ARG A 124 -9.35 13.63 2.43
C ARG A 124 -10.50 12.68 2.10
N ARG A 125 -10.49 11.44 2.60
CA ARG A 125 -11.65 10.53 2.58
C ARG A 125 -12.84 11.04 3.41
N TRP A 126 -12.57 11.99 4.30
CA TRP A 126 -13.51 12.56 5.25
C TRP A 126 -13.88 14.01 4.92
N ASP A 127 -13.39 14.55 3.80
CA ASP A 127 -13.85 15.83 3.28
C ASP A 127 -15.36 15.75 3.02
N SER A 128 -16.09 16.80 3.41
CA SER A 128 -17.55 16.76 3.35
C SER A 128 -18.07 16.70 1.91
N ASP A 129 -17.34 17.27 0.94
CA ASP A 129 -17.71 17.22 -0.48
C ASP A 129 -17.62 15.81 -1.05
N PHE A 130 -16.56 15.07 -0.68
CA PHE A 130 -16.35 13.68 -1.02
C PHE A 130 -17.40 12.77 -0.36
N LEU A 131 -17.67 12.96 0.94
CA LEU A 131 -18.73 12.22 1.64
C LEU A 131 -20.12 12.51 1.04
N THR A 132 -20.40 13.76 0.66
CA THR A 132 -21.65 14.10 -0.04
C THR A 132 -21.74 13.37 -1.37
N LEU A 133 -20.70 13.44 -2.22
CA LEU A 133 -20.68 12.75 -3.50
C LEU A 133 -20.95 11.25 -3.31
N ARG A 134 -20.26 10.61 -2.36
CA ARG A 134 -20.45 9.19 -2.04
C ARG A 134 -21.90 8.89 -1.64
N SER A 135 -22.54 9.75 -0.85
CA SER A 135 -23.94 9.56 -0.42
C SER A 135 -24.95 9.67 -1.56
N VAL A 136 -24.67 10.50 -2.57
CA VAL A 136 -25.60 10.74 -3.69
C VAL A 136 -25.25 9.94 -4.93
N LEU A 137 -24.12 9.22 -4.96
CA LEU A 137 -23.66 8.41 -6.08
C LEU A 137 -24.78 7.50 -6.65
N PRO A 138 -25.56 6.77 -5.83
CA PRO A 138 -26.64 5.92 -6.36
C PRO A 138 -27.73 6.70 -7.11
N SER A 139 -27.95 7.96 -6.76
CA SER A 139 -28.95 8.82 -7.43
C SER A 139 -28.52 9.26 -8.83
N LEU A 140 -27.21 9.24 -9.13
CA LEU A 140 -26.66 9.65 -10.42
C LEU A 140 -26.81 8.56 -11.50
N GLY A 141 -27.15 7.33 -11.11
CA GLY A 141 -27.16 6.19 -12.03
C GLY A 141 -25.77 5.62 -12.24
N GLU A 142 -25.58 4.97 -13.38
CA GLU A 142 -24.25 4.51 -13.80
C GLU A 142 -23.38 5.73 -14.07
N VAL A 143 -22.30 5.88 -13.29
CA VAL A 143 -21.31 6.94 -13.46
C VAL A 143 -20.37 6.54 -14.59
N THR A 144 -20.12 7.43 -15.54
CA THR A 144 -19.20 7.19 -16.66
C THR A 144 -17.89 7.97 -16.49
N ARG A 145 -17.95 9.14 -15.84
CA ARG A 145 -16.80 10.00 -15.61
C ARG A 145 -16.80 10.64 -14.23
N PHE A 146 -15.64 10.64 -13.61
CA PHE A 146 -15.34 11.39 -12.39
C PHE A 146 -14.20 12.37 -12.66
N GLU A 147 -14.31 13.55 -12.09
CA GLU A 147 -13.30 14.61 -12.17
C GLU A 147 -13.02 15.13 -10.76
N SER A 148 -11.74 15.28 -10.41
CA SER A 148 -11.30 15.75 -9.09
C SER A 148 -10.09 16.67 -9.22
N ARG A 149 -10.10 17.82 -8.54
CA ARG A 149 -9.08 18.88 -8.74
C ARG A 149 -8.54 19.43 -7.44
N PHE A 150 -7.22 19.58 -7.34
CA PHE A 150 -6.54 20.45 -6.39
C PHE A 150 -5.69 21.48 -7.13
N GLU A 151 -6.30 22.62 -7.42
CA GLU A 151 -5.73 23.66 -8.27
C GLU A 151 -5.59 24.96 -7.49
N ARG A 152 -4.47 25.64 -7.67
CA ARG A 152 -4.17 26.93 -7.04
C ARG A 152 -3.32 27.79 -7.96
N TRP A 153 -3.23 29.08 -7.63
CA TRP A 153 -2.34 30.03 -8.27
C TRP A 153 -1.25 30.46 -7.31
N VAL A 154 -0.07 29.88 -7.45
CA VAL A 154 1.11 30.18 -6.65
C VAL A 154 2.29 30.39 -7.61
N PRO A 155 2.37 31.56 -8.28
CA PRO A 155 3.32 31.79 -9.36
C PRO A 155 4.77 31.83 -8.88
N ASP A 156 5.00 32.23 -7.63
CA ASP A 156 6.31 32.27 -7.02
C ASP A 156 6.68 30.91 -6.43
N VAL A 157 7.89 30.45 -6.73
CA VAL A 157 8.45 29.25 -6.12
C VAL A 157 8.93 29.60 -4.72
N TRP A 158 8.43 28.89 -3.71
CA TRP A 158 8.81 29.06 -2.31
C TRP A 158 9.93 28.10 -1.95
N ASP A 159 10.93 28.58 -1.23
CA ASP A 159 12.05 27.79 -0.71
C ASP A 159 11.58 26.77 0.35
N ASN A 160 11.01 25.65 -0.10
CA ASN A 160 10.60 24.54 0.74
C ASN A 160 10.72 23.20 0.00
N TRP A 161 10.87 22.13 0.78
CA TRP A 161 11.07 20.77 0.29
C TRP A 161 9.97 20.26 -0.67
N ARG A 162 8.76 20.84 -0.67
CA ARG A 162 7.69 20.42 -1.61
C ARG A 162 7.96 20.87 -3.04
N GLU A 163 8.77 21.91 -3.23
CA GLU A 163 9.08 22.50 -4.54
C GLU A 163 10.51 22.19 -5.03
N PHE A 164 11.36 21.69 -4.13
CA PHE A 164 12.78 21.35 -4.37
C PHE A 164 13.17 19.94 -3.91
N GLY A 165 12.21 19.11 -3.51
CA GLY A 165 12.50 17.80 -2.95
C GLY A 165 13.11 16.88 -4.01
N ALA A 166 14.26 16.30 -3.70
CA ALA A 166 14.86 15.25 -4.53
C ALA A 166 13.90 14.04 -4.64
N PRO A 167 14.03 13.17 -5.67
CA PRO A 167 13.11 12.05 -5.88
C PRO A 167 12.91 11.11 -4.66
N ASP A 168 13.90 11.01 -3.78
CA ASP A 168 13.88 10.26 -2.52
C ASP A 168 13.09 10.95 -1.39
N GLU A 169 12.77 12.23 -1.55
CA GLU A 169 11.89 12.98 -0.63
C GLU A 169 10.41 12.85 -0.98
N ALA A 170 10.07 12.17 -2.09
CA ALA A 170 8.71 12.09 -2.61
C ALA A 170 8.07 13.48 -2.76
N GLY A 171 8.82 14.42 -3.35
CA GLY A 171 8.37 15.77 -3.66
C GLY A 171 7.44 15.84 -4.87
N GLY A 172 6.90 17.02 -5.15
CA GLY A 172 6.02 17.27 -6.30
C GLY A 172 4.53 17.13 -6.01
N LEU A 173 3.70 17.74 -6.87
CA LEU A 173 2.25 17.78 -6.66
C LEU A 173 1.58 16.42 -6.80
N LEU A 174 2.13 15.50 -7.58
CA LEU A 174 1.58 14.14 -7.68
C LEU A 174 1.65 13.42 -6.34
N TYR A 175 2.79 13.49 -5.63
CA TYR A 175 2.92 12.89 -4.30
C TYR A 175 2.15 13.67 -3.23
N ASP A 176 2.18 15.00 -3.28
CA ASP A 176 1.50 15.82 -2.26
C ASP A 176 -0.03 15.79 -2.42
N LEU A 177 -0.54 16.21 -3.57
CA LEU A 177 -1.98 16.39 -3.80
C LEU A 177 -2.58 15.24 -4.59
N GLY A 178 -1.84 14.71 -5.57
CA GLY A 178 -2.29 13.62 -6.43
C GLY A 178 -2.61 12.33 -5.66
N ALA A 179 -1.85 12.02 -4.61
CA ALA A 179 -2.11 10.85 -3.76
C ALA A 179 -3.53 10.85 -3.17
N HIS A 180 -4.06 12.02 -2.79
CA HIS A 180 -5.44 12.14 -2.31
C HIS A 180 -6.47 11.98 -3.44
N LEU A 181 -6.19 12.55 -4.62
CA LEU A 181 -7.08 12.46 -5.77
C LEU A 181 -7.22 11.00 -6.25
N VAL A 182 -6.09 10.29 -6.31
CA VAL A 182 -6.05 8.86 -6.68
C VAL A 182 -6.77 8.02 -5.63
N ASP A 183 -6.52 8.26 -4.35
CA ASP A 183 -7.20 7.57 -3.26
C ASP A 183 -8.72 7.74 -3.34
N GLN A 184 -9.22 8.97 -3.48
CA GLN A 184 -10.65 9.27 -3.62
C GLN A 184 -11.27 8.54 -4.81
N ALA A 185 -10.61 8.51 -5.97
CA ALA A 185 -11.09 7.80 -7.15
C ALA A 185 -11.19 6.28 -6.91
N LEU A 186 -10.17 5.67 -6.29
CA LEU A 186 -10.16 4.26 -5.93
C LEU A 186 -11.24 3.91 -4.90
N GLN A 187 -11.47 4.77 -3.91
CA GLN A 187 -12.53 4.58 -2.90
C GLN A 187 -13.94 4.60 -3.52
N LEU A 188 -14.17 5.39 -4.58
CA LEU A 188 -15.47 5.48 -5.23
C LEU A 188 -15.71 4.39 -6.27
N PHE A 189 -14.70 4.04 -7.08
CA PHE A 189 -14.90 3.24 -8.29
C PHE A 189 -14.07 1.95 -8.32
N GLY A 190 -13.24 1.70 -7.31
CA GLY A 190 -12.48 0.46 -7.17
C GLY A 190 -11.24 0.39 -8.07
N PRO A 191 -10.72 -0.83 -8.33
CA PRO A 191 -9.44 -1.05 -8.99
C PRO A 191 -9.32 -0.40 -10.38
N VAL A 192 -8.09 -0.04 -10.75
CA VAL A 192 -7.72 0.60 -12.02
C VAL A 192 -7.07 -0.42 -12.95
N ALA A 193 -7.50 -0.45 -14.20
CA ALA A 193 -6.98 -1.30 -15.27
C ALA A 193 -5.90 -0.60 -16.11
N SER A 194 -5.96 0.72 -16.28
CA SER A 194 -4.88 1.49 -16.94
C SER A 194 -4.79 2.93 -16.45
N VAL A 195 -3.59 3.50 -16.58
CA VAL A 195 -3.25 4.87 -16.18
C VAL A 195 -2.59 5.59 -17.34
N TYR A 196 -2.97 6.83 -17.56
CA TYR A 196 -2.26 7.81 -18.39
C TYR A 196 -1.98 9.05 -17.53
N CYS A 197 -0.82 9.67 -17.69
CA CYS A 197 -0.47 10.87 -16.93
C CYS A 197 0.35 11.86 -17.76
N GLU A 198 0.15 13.15 -17.45
CA GLU A 198 0.97 14.26 -17.91
C GLU A 198 1.54 14.94 -16.67
N LEU A 199 2.87 15.06 -16.61
CA LEU A 199 3.59 15.68 -15.49
C LEU A 199 4.50 16.75 -16.07
N ASP A 200 4.27 17.99 -15.66
CA ASP A 200 4.97 19.16 -16.19
C ASP A 200 5.57 20.01 -15.07
N ARG A 201 6.58 20.79 -15.46
CA ARG A 201 7.22 21.83 -14.64
C ARG A 201 7.01 23.17 -15.33
N ARG A 202 6.11 23.99 -14.78
CA ARG A 202 5.61 25.21 -15.40
C ARG A 202 6.25 26.46 -14.82
N ARG A 203 6.50 26.51 -13.50
CA ARG A 203 7.08 27.68 -12.86
C ARG A 203 8.61 27.71 -13.01
N PRO A 204 9.22 28.86 -13.34
CA PRO A 204 10.68 28.96 -13.43
C PRO A 204 11.37 28.57 -12.11
N GLY A 205 12.36 27.67 -12.19
CA GLY A 205 13.17 27.26 -11.03
C GLY A 205 12.60 26.09 -10.22
N VAL A 206 11.41 25.58 -10.54
CA VAL A 206 10.88 24.38 -9.88
C VAL A 206 11.63 23.13 -10.34
N GLU A 207 11.96 22.23 -9.40
CA GLU A 207 12.71 21.00 -9.73
C GLU A 207 11.81 19.77 -9.89
N VAL A 208 10.65 19.77 -9.23
CA VAL A 208 9.61 18.72 -9.24
C VAL A 208 8.37 19.14 -10.03
N ASP A 209 7.44 18.21 -10.29
CA ASP A 209 6.17 18.49 -10.96
C ASP A 209 5.30 19.48 -10.19
N ASP A 210 4.79 20.49 -10.90
CA ASP A 210 3.88 21.51 -10.38
C ASP A 210 2.62 21.71 -11.22
N ASP A 211 2.44 20.86 -12.23
CA ASP A 211 1.25 20.75 -13.07
C ASP A 211 1.05 19.27 -13.47
N VAL A 212 -0.05 18.69 -13.03
CA VAL A 212 -0.30 17.25 -13.04
C VAL A 212 -1.68 16.95 -13.59
N PHE A 213 -1.74 16.06 -14.57
CA PHE A 213 -2.97 15.41 -15.01
C PHE A 213 -2.82 13.88 -14.94
N VAL A 214 -3.82 13.21 -14.37
CA VAL A 214 -3.89 11.74 -14.31
C VAL A 214 -5.25 11.28 -14.80
N SER A 215 -5.27 10.37 -15.77
CA SER A 215 -6.46 9.66 -16.23
C SER A 215 -6.39 8.20 -15.81
N LEU A 216 -7.37 7.78 -15.01
CA LEU A 216 -7.54 6.40 -14.54
C LEU A 216 -8.70 5.73 -15.27
N THR A 217 -8.44 4.56 -15.82
CA THR A 217 -9.45 3.64 -16.35
C THR A 217 -9.75 2.59 -15.29
N HIS A 218 -10.90 2.68 -14.62
CA HIS A 218 -11.32 1.70 -13.63
C HIS A 218 -11.75 0.39 -14.30
N ALA A 219 -11.60 -0.74 -13.59
CA ALA A 219 -11.97 -2.06 -14.09
C ALA A 219 -13.47 -2.19 -14.42
N ASN A 220 -14.32 -1.37 -13.79
CA ASN A 220 -15.75 -1.28 -14.07
C ASN A 220 -16.10 -0.31 -15.23
N GLY A 221 -15.10 0.24 -15.93
CA GLY A 221 -15.30 1.13 -17.09
C GLY A 221 -15.29 2.62 -16.78
N VAL A 222 -15.46 3.03 -15.51
CA VAL A 222 -15.44 4.45 -15.10
C VAL A 222 -14.11 5.11 -15.49
N ARG A 223 -14.16 6.36 -15.97
CA ARG A 223 -12.97 7.19 -16.22
C ARG A 223 -12.83 8.27 -15.16
N SER A 224 -11.76 8.25 -14.40
CA SER A 224 -11.43 9.31 -13.44
C SER A 224 -10.34 10.22 -14.01
N HIS A 225 -10.60 11.51 -14.08
CA HIS A 225 -9.65 12.53 -14.50
C HIS A 225 -9.29 13.40 -13.30
N LEU A 226 -8.00 13.50 -13.00
CA LEU A 226 -7.49 14.09 -11.77
C LEU A 226 -6.49 15.19 -12.13
N TRP A 227 -6.64 16.37 -11.53
CA TRP A 227 -5.73 17.49 -11.75
C TRP A 227 -5.15 18.01 -10.44
N ALA A 228 -3.85 18.26 -10.44
CA ALA A 228 -3.20 19.06 -9.40
C ALA A 228 -2.30 20.10 -10.06
N SER A 229 -2.48 21.38 -9.77
CA SER A 229 -1.72 22.45 -10.45
C SER A 229 -1.46 23.64 -9.56
N ALA A 230 -0.24 24.19 -9.61
CA ALA A 230 0.15 25.44 -8.98
C ALA A 230 -0.02 26.67 -9.87
N VAL A 231 -0.38 26.48 -11.14
CA VAL A 231 -0.50 27.54 -12.16
C VAL A 231 -1.94 27.75 -12.64
N ALA A 232 -2.92 27.34 -11.84
CA ALA A 232 -4.34 27.49 -12.15
C ALA A 232 -4.93 28.74 -11.48
N ALA A 233 -4.92 29.87 -12.20
CA ALA A 233 -5.52 31.15 -11.76
C ALA A 233 -7.02 31.05 -11.46
N ARG A 234 -7.71 30.16 -12.19
CA ARG A 234 -9.13 29.87 -12.01
C ARG A 234 -9.30 28.36 -11.97
N PRO A 235 -9.45 27.79 -10.77
CA PRO A 235 -9.72 26.36 -10.62
C PRO A 235 -11.00 25.94 -11.36
N GLY A 236 -10.99 24.72 -11.88
CA GLY A 236 -12.20 24.03 -12.32
C GLY A 236 -13.05 23.55 -11.12
N PRO A 237 -14.16 22.85 -11.37
CA PRO A 237 -14.94 22.25 -10.29
C PRO A 237 -14.09 21.29 -9.46
N ARG A 238 -14.08 21.49 -8.14
CA ARG A 238 -13.38 20.64 -7.16
C ARG A 238 -13.72 19.16 -7.35
N LEU A 239 -15.00 18.83 -7.48
CA LEU A 239 -15.49 17.49 -7.82
C LEU A 239 -16.58 17.58 -8.88
N ARG A 240 -16.57 16.66 -9.86
CA ARG A 240 -17.67 16.48 -10.81
C ARG A 240 -17.84 15.02 -11.16
N ALA A 241 -19.07 14.51 -11.09
CA ALA A 241 -19.38 13.12 -11.45
C ALA A 241 -20.55 13.08 -12.44
N LEU A 242 -20.32 12.47 -13.59
CA LEU A 242 -21.29 12.35 -14.68
C LEU A 242 -21.92 10.97 -14.65
N GLY A 243 -23.22 10.90 -14.38
CA GLY A 243 -23.99 9.67 -14.42
C GLY A 243 -25.16 9.73 -15.40
N THR A 244 -25.68 8.56 -15.75
CA THR A 244 -26.79 8.38 -16.70
C THR A 244 -28.08 9.07 -16.29
N ARG A 245 -28.28 9.37 -14.99
CA ARG A 245 -29.47 10.05 -14.46
C ARG A 245 -29.20 11.46 -13.95
N GLY A 246 -27.93 11.85 -13.83
CA GLY A 246 -27.59 13.20 -13.42
C GLY A 246 -26.11 13.45 -13.21
N THR A 247 -25.79 14.71 -12.91
CA THR A 247 -24.42 15.19 -12.67
C THR A 247 -24.31 15.83 -11.30
N PHE A 248 -23.35 15.36 -10.50
CA PHE A 248 -22.93 16.04 -9.26
C PHE A 248 -21.81 17.03 -9.56
N VAL A 249 -21.86 18.21 -8.93
CA VAL A 249 -20.80 19.22 -8.96
C VAL A 249 -20.58 19.78 -7.56
N SER A 250 -19.31 19.83 -7.13
CA SER A 250 -18.82 20.63 -6.00
C SER A 250 -17.80 21.64 -6.53
N GLU A 251 -17.95 22.91 -6.17
CA GLU A 251 -17.10 23.99 -6.71
C GLU A 251 -15.84 24.24 -5.88
N SER A 252 -15.93 24.11 -4.56
CA SER A 252 -14.91 24.55 -3.62
C SER A 252 -14.41 23.43 -2.70
N LEU A 253 -13.19 23.64 -2.19
CA LEU A 253 -12.50 22.77 -1.25
C LEU A 253 -13.18 22.75 0.11
N ASP A 254 -13.10 21.61 0.81
CA ASP A 254 -13.53 21.52 2.20
C ASP A 254 -12.75 22.50 3.11
N GLY A 255 -13.46 23.13 4.05
CA GLY A 255 -12.92 24.17 4.94
C GLY A 255 -12.27 23.64 6.22
N GLN A 256 -12.24 22.31 6.42
CA GLN A 256 -11.74 21.69 7.65
C GLN A 256 -10.28 22.06 7.94
N GLU A 257 -9.42 22.12 6.93
CA GLU A 257 -8.02 22.48 7.11
C GLU A 257 -7.85 23.93 7.60
N ASP A 258 -8.50 24.89 6.94
CA ASP A 258 -8.44 26.31 7.33
C ASP A 258 -8.95 26.50 8.76
N ALA A 259 -10.00 25.78 9.11
CA ALA A 259 -10.61 25.86 10.42
C ALA A 259 -9.73 25.22 11.53
N LEU A 260 -9.10 24.07 11.26
CA LEU A 260 -8.08 23.49 12.14
C LEU A 260 -6.86 24.41 12.29
N ALA A 261 -6.41 25.03 11.21
CA ALA A 261 -5.30 25.98 11.22
C ALA A 261 -5.62 27.24 12.04
N ALA A 262 -6.89 27.68 12.02
CA ALA A 262 -7.41 28.75 12.88
C ALA A 262 -7.61 28.33 14.35
N GLY A 263 -7.36 27.07 14.70
CA GLY A 263 -7.50 26.55 16.05
C GLY A 263 -8.95 26.28 16.48
N LEU A 264 -9.88 26.15 15.53
CA LEU A 264 -11.25 25.78 15.84
C LEU A 264 -11.32 24.33 16.33
N PRO A 265 -12.11 24.03 17.38
CA PRO A 265 -12.33 22.66 17.83
C PRO A 265 -12.89 21.78 16.71
N PHE A 266 -12.45 20.52 16.64
CA PHE A 266 -12.94 19.56 15.64
C PHE A 266 -14.47 19.39 15.67
N ASP A 267 -15.07 19.40 16.86
CA ASP A 267 -16.52 19.28 17.03
C ASP A 267 -17.29 20.39 16.30
N ASP A 268 -16.72 21.60 16.24
CA ASP A 268 -17.30 22.74 15.52
C ASP A 268 -17.18 22.59 13.99
N LEU A 269 -16.24 21.77 13.51
CA LEU A 269 -16.06 21.47 12.09
C LEU A 269 -17.08 20.44 11.59
N SER A 270 -17.47 19.52 12.48
CA SER A 270 -18.45 18.47 12.20
C SER A 270 -19.91 18.95 12.31
N THR A 271 -20.13 20.17 12.81
CA THR A 271 -21.46 20.74 13.08
C THR A 271 -21.74 22.00 12.26
N ASN A 272 -20.72 22.78 11.88
CA ASN A 272 -20.89 23.91 10.98
C ASN A 272 -20.93 23.44 9.53
N SER A 273 -22.11 23.53 8.93
CA SER A 273 -22.30 23.33 7.49
C SER A 273 -21.56 24.41 6.70
N HIS A 274 -20.29 24.21 6.36
CA HIS A 274 -19.62 25.07 5.39
C HIS A 274 -20.39 24.97 4.06
N PRO A 275 -20.97 26.08 3.57
CA PRO A 275 -21.86 26.05 2.42
C PRO A 275 -21.05 26.00 1.13
N HIS A 276 -20.36 24.89 0.88
CA HIS A 276 -19.82 24.61 -0.43
C HIS A 276 -20.99 24.34 -1.38
N ALA A 277 -21.01 25.05 -2.51
CA ALA A 277 -22.08 24.93 -3.49
C ALA A 277 -22.04 23.53 -4.12
N ARG A 278 -23.00 22.68 -3.74
CA ARG A 278 -23.14 21.30 -4.22
C ARG A 278 -24.46 21.11 -4.92
N HIS A 279 -24.40 20.64 -6.15
CA HIS A 279 -25.58 20.55 -7.00
C HIS A 279 -25.68 19.19 -7.66
N VAL A 280 -26.90 18.65 -7.71
CA VAL A 280 -27.25 17.54 -8.60
C VAL A 280 -28.14 18.06 -9.71
N HIS A 281 -27.69 17.85 -10.94
CA HIS A 281 -28.42 18.16 -12.17
C HIS A 281 -29.05 16.88 -12.69
N SER A 282 -30.38 16.81 -12.76
CA SER A 282 -31.10 15.67 -13.35
C SER A 282 -31.42 15.95 -14.81
N GLY A 283 -31.29 14.95 -15.69
CA GLY A 283 -31.43 15.13 -17.15
C GLY A 283 -32.71 15.88 -17.55
N GLY A 284 -32.57 16.92 -18.38
CA GLY A 284 -33.63 17.83 -18.84
C GLY A 284 -33.36 19.30 -18.47
N PRO A 285 -34.18 20.27 -18.92
CA PRO A 285 -34.01 21.72 -18.67
C PRO A 285 -34.30 22.15 -17.21
N ARG A 286 -34.14 21.24 -16.23
CA ARG A 286 -34.46 21.49 -14.82
C ARG A 286 -33.33 22.23 -14.14
N ARG A 287 -33.68 23.16 -13.23
CA ARG A 287 -32.71 23.88 -12.40
C ARG A 287 -31.91 22.92 -11.52
N PRO A 288 -30.63 23.21 -11.23
CA PRO A 288 -29.82 22.44 -10.30
C PRO A 288 -30.51 22.31 -8.94
N ARG A 289 -30.48 21.12 -8.32
CA ARG A 289 -30.94 20.93 -6.95
C ARG A 289 -29.75 21.01 -6.00
N ARG A 290 -29.81 21.91 -5.00
CA ARG A 290 -28.82 21.96 -3.93
C ARG A 290 -28.87 20.69 -3.08
N VAL A 291 -27.71 20.14 -2.74
CA VAL A 291 -27.57 18.96 -1.87
C VAL A 291 -26.96 19.38 -0.53
N PRO A 292 -27.56 19.01 0.61
CA PRO A 292 -26.94 19.21 1.92
C PRO A 292 -25.58 18.53 2.02
N GLY A 293 -24.62 19.20 2.67
CA GLY A 293 -23.32 18.61 2.94
C GLY A 293 -23.42 17.42 3.90
N VAL A 294 -22.64 16.36 3.64
CA VAL A 294 -22.47 15.25 4.57
C VAL A 294 -21.18 15.50 5.32
N LEU A 295 -21.27 15.67 6.64
CA LEU A 295 -20.11 15.91 7.48
C LEU A 295 -19.51 14.58 7.93
N PRO A 296 -18.20 14.52 8.21
CA PRO A 296 -17.61 13.34 8.82
C PRO A 296 -18.35 13.01 10.14
N PRO A 297 -18.58 11.71 10.42
CA PRO A 297 -19.29 11.31 11.62
C PRO A 297 -18.50 11.81 12.85
N PRO A 298 -19.17 12.32 13.90
CA PRO A 298 -18.50 12.57 15.17
C PRO A 298 -17.90 11.25 15.66
N GLY A 299 -16.72 11.32 16.29
CA GLY A 299 -16.09 10.15 16.89
C GLY A 299 -17.10 9.41 17.76
N ARG A 300 -17.43 8.16 17.42
CA ARG A 300 -18.43 7.38 18.13
C ARG A 300 -17.91 7.04 19.53
N GLY A 301 -18.25 7.87 20.52
CA GLY A 301 -18.21 7.47 21.93
C GLY A 301 -19.36 6.50 22.25
N PRO A 302 -19.24 5.68 23.31
CA PRO A 302 -20.35 4.87 23.78
C PRO A 302 -21.52 5.79 24.16
N ASP A 303 -22.70 5.41 23.68
CA ASP A 303 -24.01 6.06 23.92
C ASP A 303 -24.13 6.50 25.39
N ARG A 304 -23.98 7.81 25.65
CA ARG A 304 -24.28 8.38 26.98
C ARG A 304 -25.80 8.42 27.14
N ARG A 305 -26.40 7.25 27.33
CA ARG A 305 -27.71 7.17 27.99
C ARG A 305 -27.51 7.64 29.42
N ARG A 306 -27.97 8.86 29.70
CA ARG A 306 -28.17 9.35 31.08
C ARG A 306 -28.96 8.29 31.86
N PRO A 307 -28.48 7.80 33.02
CA PRO A 307 -29.28 6.94 33.86
C PRO A 307 -30.36 7.78 34.54
N THR A 308 -31.62 7.53 34.21
CA THR A 308 -32.75 7.89 35.07
C THR A 308 -32.79 6.94 36.28
N PRO A 309 -33.16 7.40 37.48
CA PRO A 309 -33.11 6.58 38.69
C PRO A 309 -34.12 5.42 38.64
N ARG A 310 -33.71 4.22 39.07
CA ARG A 310 -34.57 3.05 39.25
C ARG A 310 -35.43 3.20 40.51
N GLY A 311 -36.72 2.90 40.39
CA GLY A 311 -37.58 2.44 41.50
C GLY A 311 -37.63 0.91 41.56
N PRO A 312 -38.04 0.30 42.70
CA PRO A 312 -37.88 -1.14 42.95
C PRO A 312 -39.09 -1.96 42.49
N GLY A 313 -38.83 -3.14 41.94
CA GLY A 313 -39.82 -4.20 41.65
C GLY A 313 -39.10 -5.36 40.99
N ALA A 314 -38.73 -6.40 41.73
CA ALA A 314 -39.52 -7.59 42.06
C ALA A 314 -39.51 -8.66 40.95
N GLY A 315 -38.87 -9.79 41.27
CA GLY A 315 -39.30 -11.14 40.89
C GLY A 315 -38.85 -11.71 39.54
N GLY A 316 -38.25 -12.90 39.57
CA GLY A 316 -38.21 -13.79 38.40
C GLY A 316 -37.01 -14.74 38.33
N ARG A 317 -37.14 -15.91 38.94
CA ARG A 317 -36.24 -17.07 38.78
C ARG A 317 -36.47 -17.76 37.43
N GLY A 318 -35.44 -18.38 36.86
CA GLY A 318 -35.60 -19.44 35.84
C GLY A 318 -34.30 -19.81 35.11
N PRO A 319 -33.93 -21.11 34.95
CA PRO A 319 -32.52 -21.53 34.78
C PRO A 319 -32.15 -22.11 33.40
N GLY A 320 -30.83 -22.18 33.16
CA GLY A 320 -30.18 -23.36 32.57
C GLY A 320 -29.97 -23.40 31.05
N SER A 321 -28.71 -23.44 30.61
CA SER A 321 -28.10 -24.69 30.11
C SER A 321 -26.68 -24.44 29.58
N HIS A 322 -25.71 -25.08 30.24
CA HIS A 322 -24.38 -25.33 29.70
C HIS A 322 -24.46 -26.47 28.69
N ARG A 323 -23.73 -26.35 27.57
CA ARG A 323 -23.08 -27.49 26.89
C ARG A 323 -21.88 -26.96 26.11
N GLY A 324 -20.69 -27.37 26.55
CA GLY A 324 -19.44 -27.17 25.82
C GLY A 324 -19.27 -28.22 24.72
N SER A 325 -18.43 -27.90 23.75
CA SER A 325 -17.92 -28.86 22.75
C SER A 325 -16.42 -28.67 22.58
N LEU A 326 -15.71 -29.78 22.81
CA LEU A 326 -14.26 -29.93 22.86
C LEU A 326 -13.58 -29.67 21.51
N HIS A 327 -12.35 -29.16 21.62
CA HIS A 327 -11.31 -29.18 20.61
C HIS A 327 -10.84 -30.60 20.27
N LEU A 328 -10.61 -30.86 18.99
CA LEU A 328 -9.84 -31.99 18.48
C LEU A 328 -8.64 -31.46 17.69
N ARG A 329 -7.43 -31.78 18.14
CA ARG A 329 -6.18 -31.59 17.40
C ARG A 329 -5.89 -32.85 16.55
N PRO A 330 -5.35 -32.75 15.33
CA PRO A 330 -4.87 -33.92 14.61
C PRO A 330 -3.44 -34.30 15.01
N ASN A 331 -3.23 -35.61 15.05
CA ASN A 331 -2.02 -36.34 15.42
C ASN A 331 -1.06 -36.48 14.20
N ARG A 332 0.26 -36.47 14.41
CA ARG A 332 1.30 -36.78 13.39
C ARG A 332 1.69 -38.27 13.43
N PRO A 333 2.03 -38.91 12.30
CA PRO A 333 2.89 -40.10 12.29
C PRO A 333 4.33 -39.78 11.84
N GLY A 334 5.30 -40.50 12.39
CA GLY A 334 6.74 -40.38 12.10
C GLY A 334 7.30 -41.46 11.17
N GLY A 335 8.47 -41.13 10.60
CA GLY A 335 9.36 -41.93 9.76
C GLY A 335 10.31 -40.95 9.04
N ASP A 336 11.63 -41.09 9.23
CA ASP A 336 12.68 -40.13 8.82
C ASP A 336 12.90 -40.10 7.29
N ALA A 337 11.85 -39.73 6.54
CA ALA A 337 11.96 -39.33 5.15
C ALA A 337 12.31 -37.84 5.13
N MET A 338 13.37 -37.46 4.41
CA MET A 338 13.67 -36.05 4.15
C MET A 338 12.40 -35.38 3.63
N SER A 339 12.03 -34.24 4.22
CA SER A 339 10.90 -33.49 3.70
C SER A 339 11.24 -32.99 2.29
N LEU A 340 10.23 -32.76 1.46
CA LEU A 340 10.45 -32.19 0.13
C LEU A 340 11.24 -30.88 0.20
N LEU A 341 11.01 -30.05 1.23
CA LEU A 341 11.76 -28.83 1.46
C LEU A 341 13.23 -29.06 1.77
N ASP A 342 13.56 -30.13 2.49
CA ASP A 342 14.95 -30.51 2.75
C ASP A 342 15.64 -30.93 1.45
N THR A 343 14.96 -31.71 0.60
CA THR A 343 15.47 -32.10 -0.73
C THR A 343 15.72 -30.89 -1.62
N LEU A 344 14.79 -29.93 -1.67
CA LEU A 344 14.95 -28.71 -2.47
C LEU A 344 16.07 -27.81 -1.92
N THR A 345 16.23 -27.76 -0.60
CA THR A 345 17.32 -27.01 0.05
C THR A 345 18.69 -27.66 -0.24
N ASP A 346 18.77 -28.99 -0.23
CA ASP A 346 19.99 -29.73 -0.59
C ASP A 346 20.40 -29.45 -2.05
N GLN A 347 19.45 -29.54 -2.99
CA GLN A 347 19.69 -29.23 -4.42
C GLN A 347 20.32 -27.84 -4.59
N GLU A 348 19.75 -26.80 -3.97
CA GLU A 348 20.26 -25.43 -4.04
C GLU A 348 21.62 -25.27 -3.33
N THR A 349 21.90 -26.11 -2.34
CA THR A 349 23.17 -26.06 -1.60
C THR A 349 24.32 -26.64 -2.41
N ARG A 350 24.08 -27.71 -3.17
CA ARG A 350 25.12 -28.44 -3.92
C ARG A 350 25.28 -28.01 -5.38
N LEU A 351 24.22 -27.50 -6.02
CA LEU A 351 24.27 -27.06 -7.42
C LEU A 351 24.78 -25.62 -7.52
N LYS A 352 26.10 -25.47 -7.36
CA LYS A 352 26.80 -24.19 -7.43
C LYS A 352 27.88 -24.22 -8.50
N PHE A 353 28.04 -23.08 -9.17
CA PHE A 353 29.09 -22.85 -10.14
C PHE A 353 30.33 -22.26 -9.44
N ARG A 354 31.52 -22.62 -9.90
CA ARG A 354 32.76 -21.92 -9.50
C ARG A 354 32.84 -20.53 -10.14
N THR A 355 32.41 -20.43 -11.39
CA THR A 355 32.31 -19.19 -12.18
C THR A 355 31.10 -19.28 -13.10
N PHE A 356 30.53 -18.13 -13.47
CA PHE A 356 29.42 -18.09 -14.43
C PHE A 356 29.51 -16.85 -15.32
N THR A 357 29.90 -17.07 -16.58
CA THR A 357 30.07 -16.08 -17.63
C THR A 357 28.89 -16.10 -18.60
N ASN A 358 28.88 -15.17 -19.56
CA ASN A 358 27.85 -15.16 -20.59
C ASN A 358 27.96 -16.38 -21.53
N GLU A 359 29.17 -16.91 -21.73
CA GLU A 359 29.41 -18.12 -22.52
C GLU A 359 28.88 -19.37 -21.81
N ASP A 360 28.98 -19.40 -20.47
CA ASP A 360 28.41 -20.49 -19.66
C ASP A 360 26.90 -20.51 -19.75
N ALA A 361 26.25 -19.34 -19.78
CA ALA A 361 24.82 -19.22 -19.98
C ALA A 361 24.37 -19.75 -21.36
N LEU A 362 25.12 -19.45 -22.42
CA LEU A 362 24.86 -19.99 -23.75
C LEU A 362 25.04 -21.51 -23.79
N THR A 363 26.16 -22.01 -23.23
CA THR A 363 26.47 -23.44 -23.22
C THR A 363 25.43 -24.23 -22.42
N LEU A 364 25.01 -23.72 -21.26
CA LEU A 364 23.96 -24.31 -20.44
C LEU A 364 22.62 -24.33 -21.18
N GLY A 365 22.26 -23.23 -21.84
CA GLY A 365 21.04 -23.15 -22.65
C GLY A 365 21.01 -24.17 -23.79
N LEU A 366 22.14 -24.32 -24.50
CA LEU A 366 22.29 -25.31 -25.56
C LEU A 366 22.24 -26.75 -25.04
N HIS A 367 22.81 -27.01 -23.86
CA HIS A 367 22.72 -28.31 -23.19
C HIS A 367 21.26 -28.67 -22.88
N LEU A 368 20.51 -27.76 -22.23
CA LEU A 368 19.08 -27.97 -21.94
C LEU A 368 18.25 -28.15 -23.22
N LEU A 369 18.55 -27.39 -24.28
CA LEU A 369 17.86 -27.52 -25.57
C LEU A 369 18.09 -28.89 -26.21
N ALA A 370 19.32 -29.42 -26.15
CA ALA A 370 19.61 -30.76 -26.66
C ALA A 370 18.81 -31.82 -25.90
N LYS A 371 18.78 -31.74 -24.56
CA LYS A 371 18.03 -32.66 -23.70
C LYS A 371 16.52 -32.60 -23.89
N ALA A 372 15.97 -31.40 -24.02
CA ALA A 372 14.56 -31.21 -24.33
C ALA A 372 14.18 -31.80 -25.71
N ARG A 373 15.07 -31.71 -26.70
CA ARG A 373 14.86 -32.31 -28.03
C ARG A 373 14.95 -33.83 -28.02
N GLU A 374 15.95 -34.39 -27.33
CA GLU A 374 16.12 -35.84 -27.17
C GLU A 374 14.85 -36.47 -26.57
N ALA A 375 14.23 -35.79 -25.61
CA ALA A 375 13.01 -36.24 -24.94
C ALA A 375 11.71 -35.75 -25.60
N ALA A 376 11.79 -35.02 -26.73
CA ALA A 376 10.66 -34.42 -27.44
C ALA A 376 9.71 -33.60 -26.54
N LEU A 377 10.26 -32.84 -25.59
CA LEU A 377 9.49 -32.10 -24.59
C LEU A 377 8.99 -30.75 -25.14
N PRO A 378 7.72 -30.39 -24.91
CA PRO A 378 7.15 -29.10 -25.33
C PRO A 378 7.48 -28.01 -24.29
N VAL A 379 8.73 -27.54 -24.25
CA VAL A 379 9.18 -26.56 -23.25
C VAL A 379 9.79 -25.29 -23.87
N VAL A 380 9.61 -24.17 -23.17
CA VAL A 380 10.43 -22.96 -23.31
C VAL A 380 11.60 -23.05 -22.35
N ILE A 381 12.78 -22.58 -22.76
CA ILE A 381 14.01 -22.56 -21.98
C ILE A 381 14.50 -21.12 -21.87
N SER A 382 14.96 -20.70 -20.69
CA SER A 382 15.57 -19.38 -20.48
C SER A 382 16.77 -19.47 -19.55
N VAL A 383 17.86 -18.78 -19.90
CA VAL A 383 19.02 -18.57 -19.04
C VAL A 383 19.33 -17.08 -18.95
N ARG A 384 19.44 -16.55 -17.74
CA ARG A 384 19.64 -15.13 -17.43
C ARG A 384 20.85 -14.93 -16.54
N ARG A 385 21.53 -13.80 -16.71
CA ARG A 385 22.54 -13.28 -15.77
C ARG A 385 22.13 -11.88 -15.35
N GLY A 386 21.87 -11.69 -14.06
CA GLY A 386 21.08 -10.55 -13.58
C GLY A 386 19.76 -10.46 -14.33
N GLN A 387 19.44 -9.27 -14.85
CA GLN A 387 18.20 -9.07 -15.61
C GLN A 387 18.32 -9.42 -17.11
N GLN A 388 19.54 -9.64 -17.64
CA GLN A 388 19.78 -9.89 -19.06
C GLN A 388 19.49 -11.36 -19.41
N ARG A 389 18.63 -11.59 -20.41
CA ARG A 389 18.38 -12.92 -20.99
C ARG A 389 19.46 -13.23 -22.02
N LEU A 390 20.29 -14.22 -21.73
CA LEU A 390 21.44 -14.60 -22.56
C LEU A 390 21.13 -15.81 -23.45
N PHE A 391 20.14 -16.62 -23.08
CA PHE A 391 19.63 -17.71 -23.90
C PHE A 391 18.11 -17.80 -23.81
N HIS A 392 17.47 -18.09 -24.94
CA HIS A 392 16.04 -18.38 -25.04
C HIS A 392 15.78 -19.37 -26.18
N ALA A 393 14.92 -20.35 -25.94
CA ALA A 393 14.44 -21.26 -26.98
C ALA A 393 13.02 -21.72 -26.66
N ALA A 394 12.15 -21.81 -27.68
CA ALA A 394 10.81 -22.38 -27.58
C ALA A 394 10.71 -23.61 -28.49
N LEU A 395 10.37 -24.77 -27.94
CA LEU A 395 10.21 -26.02 -28.71
C LEU A 395 8.76 -26.18 -29.22
N PRO A 396 8.53 -26.98 -30.29
CA PRO A 396 7.18 -27.27 -30.76
C PRO A 396 6.25 -27.74 -29.64
N GLY A 397 5.02 -27.22 -29.62
CA GLY A 397 4.03 -27.51 -28.58
C GLY A 397 3.92 -26.44 -27.48
N THR A 398 4.77 -25.41 -27.49
CA THR A 398 4.64 -24.25 -26.59
C THR A 398 3.96 -23.05 -27.26
N SER A 399 3.55 -22.09 -26.44
CA SER A 399 3.00 -20.80 -26.85
C SER A 399 3.72 -19.64 -26.14
N ALA A 400 3.42 -18.40 -26.54
CA ALA A 400 3.92 -17.20 -25.86
C ALA A 400 3.50 -17.10 -24.38
N ASP A 401 2.46 -17.83 -23.96
CA ASP A 401 2.10 -17.90 -22.54
C ASP A 401 3.20 -18.58 -21.72
N ASN A 402 3.90 -19.57 -22.29
CA ASN A 402 5.01 -20.24 -21.62
C ASN A 402 6.18 -19.28 -21.33
N ASP A 403 6.39 -18.28 -22.19
CA ASP A 403 7.34 -17.18 -21.97
C ASP A 403 6.90 -16.29 -20.79
N GLY A 404 5.61 -15.96 -20.72
CA GLY A 404 5.05 -15.27 -19.57
C GLY A 404 5.26 -16.05 -18.27
N TRP A 405 5.00 -17.36 -18.29
CA TRP A 405 5.21 -18.26 -17.14
C TRP A 405 6.67 -18.28 -16.68
N ILE A 406 7.63 -18.45 -17.59
CA ILE A 406 9.05 -18.53 -17.22
C ILE A 406 9.55 -17.20 -16.63
N ASP A 407 9.05 -16.06 -17.13
CA ASP A 407 9.39 -14.74 -16.59
C ASP A 407 8.83 -14.53 -15.18
N ARG A 408 7.57 -14.90 -14.93
CA ARG A 408 6.97 -14.82 -13.59
C ARG A 408 7.68 -15.70 -12.58
N LYS A 409 8.05 -16.94 -12.97
CA LYS A 409 8.83 -17.86 -12.15
C LYS A 409 10.23 -17.30 -11.88
N SER A 410 10.87 -16.69 -12.88
CA SER A 410 12.19 -16.04 -12.72
C SER A 410 12.16 -14.87 -11.75
N ARG A 411 11.10 -14.05 -11.75
CA ARG A 411 10.94 -12.97 -10.77
C ARG A 411 10.79 -13.51 -9.34
N VAL A 412 10.22 -14.69 -9.15
CA VAL A 412 10.20 -15.36 -7.84
C VAL A 412 11.62 -15.72 -7.41
N VAL A 413 12.41 -16.35 -8.29
CA VAL A 413 13.79 -16.71 -7.95
C VAL A 413 14.66 -15.47 -7.71
N ASP A 414 14.56 -14.44 -8.55
CA ASP A 414 15.26 -13.16 -8.40
C ASP A 414 14.96 -12.52 -7.03
N ARG A 415 13.73 -12.66 -6.54
CA ARG A 415 13.27 -12.06 -5.28
C ARG A 415 13.66 -12.85 -4.04
N TYR A 416 13.51 -14.18 -4.08
CA TYR A 416 13.67 -15.03 -2.89
C TYR A 416 15.06 -15.67 -2.81
N GLY A 417 15.81 -15.71 -3.91
CA GLY A 417 17.10 -16.40 -3.99
C GLY A 417 17.00 -17.93 -3.96
N TRP A 418 15.79 -18.47 -4.03
CA TRP A 418 15.48 -19.91 -4.00
C TRP A 418 14.77 -20.30 -5.29
N SER A 419 14.84 -21.59 -5.65
CA SER A 419 14.09 -22.12 -6.79
C SER A 419 12.60 -21.82 -6.65
N SER A 420 11.93 -21.57 -7.77
CA SER A 420 10.52 -21.21 -7.77
C SER A 420 9.65 -22.32 -7.17
N PHE A 421 10.11 -23.58 -7.25
CA PHE A 421 9.45 -24.72 -6.61
C PHE A 421 9.63 -24.71 -5.09
N ARG A 422 10.84 -24.47 -4.57
CA ARG A 422 11.09 -24.37 -3.12
C ARG A 422 10.26 -23.25 -2.50
N VAL A 423 10.17 -22.11 -3.18
CA VAL A 423 9.29 -21.03 -2.72
C VAL A 423 7.85 -21.51 -2.64
N GLY A 424 7.30 -22.12 -3.70
CA GLY A 424 5.93 -22.64 -3.68
C GLY A 424 5.68 -23.66 -2.55
N GLU A 425 6.59 -24.62 -2.39
CA GLU A 425 6.51 -25.65 -1.34
C GLU A 425 6.64 -25.06 0.07
N SER A 426 7.40 -23.98 0.25
CA SER A 426 7.54 -23.33 1.57
C SER A 426 6.21 -22.74 2.06
N PHE A 427 5.41 -22.20 1.13
CA PHE A 427 4.06 -21.73 1.44
C PHE A 427 3.13 -22.92 1.73
N ARG A 428 3.19 -23.98 0.90
CA ARG A 428 2.36 -25.19 1.09
C ARG A 428 2.63 -25.86 2.43
N ALA A 429 3.90 -25.97 2.83
CA ALA A 429 4.29 -26.53 4.12
C ALA A 429 3.77 -25.70 5.31
N ALA A 430 3.57 -24.39 5.12
CA ALA A 430 2.94 -23.51 6.09
C ALA A 430 1.40 -23.51 6.02
N GLY A 431 0.78 -24.38 5.21
CA GLY A 431 -0.67 -24.43 5.00
C GLY A 431 -1.22 -23.25 4.18
N LYS A 432 -0.37 -22.60 3.38
CA LYS A 432 -0.67 -21.39 2.60
C LYS A 432 -0.49 -21.64 1.10
N THR A 433 -1.09 -20.77 0.28
CA THR A 433 -0.81 -20.69 -1.16
C THR A 433 0.11 -19.50 -1.43
N PHE A 434 1.01 -19.61 -2.41
CA PHE A 434 1.89 -18.48 -2.75
C PHE A 434 1.09 -17.31 -3.33
N GLU A 435 0.08 -17.59 -4.14
CA GLU A 435 -0.72 -16.60 -4.85
C GLU A 435 -1.50 -15.71 -3.87
N GLU A 436 -2.03 -16.28 -2.79
CA GLU A 436 -2.81 -15.51 -1.81
C GLU A 436 -1.92 -14.90 -0.72
N HIS A 437 -0.80 -15.53 -0.36
CA HIS A 437 -0.05 -15.17 0.84
C HIS A 437 1.33 -14.53 0.57
N SER A 438 1.80 -14.49 -0.69
CA SER A 438 3.06 -13.82 -1.03
C SER A 438 2.94 -12.30 -1.10
N LEU A 439 1.70 -11.79 -1.24
CA LEU A 439 1.36 -10.38 -1.49
C LEU A 439 1.93 -9.83 -2.82
N LEU A 440 2.41 -10.72 -3.70
CA LEU A 440 2.95 -10.37 -5.01
C LEU A 440 1.84 -10.45 -6.05
N ASP A 441 1.93 -9.62 -7.09
CA ASP A 441 0.93 -9.67 -8.17
C ASP A 441 1.02 -11.04 -8.86
N PRO A 442 -0.05 -11.86 -8.86
CA PRO A 442 -0.04 -13.18 -9.52
C PRO A 442 0.13 -13.10 -11.04
N ARG A 443 -0.04 -11.90 -11.64
CA ARG A 443 0.30 -11.64 -13.05
C ARG A 443 1.79 -11.46 -13.27
N GLU A 444 2.54 -11.10 -12.23
CA GLU A 444 3.98 -10.84 -12.31
C GLU A 444 4.83 -11.93 -11.64
N TYR A 445 4.27 -12.69 -10.69
CA TYR A 445 4.99 -13.69 -9.91
C TYR A 445 4.20 -14.99 -9.84
N ALA A 446 4.91 -16.12 -9.97
CA ALA A 446 4.30 -17.44 -9.94
C ALA A 446 5.29 -18.42 -9.30
N ALA A 447 5.02 -18.91 -8.09
CA ALA A 447 5.91 -19.85 -7.39
C ALA A 447 5.58 -21.31 -7.76
N HIS A 448 5.69 -21.58 -9.04
CA HIS A 448 5.59 -22.91 -9.61
C HIS A 448 6.98 -23.36 -10.05
N GLY A 449 7.26 -24.65 -9.98
CA GLY A 449 8.56 -25.21 -10.36
C GLY A 449 8.96 -24.98 -11.82
N GLY A 450 10.28 -25.12 -12.06
CA GLY A 450 10.89 -24.93 -13.37
C GLY A 450 11.83 -23.74 -13.49
N VAL A 451 12.07 -22.95 -12.45
CA VAL A 451 13.17 -21.97 -12.47
C VAL A 451 14.06 -22.14 -11.23
N PHE A 452 15.36 -22.18 -11.45
CA PHE A 452 16.40 -22.47 -10.48
C PHE A 452 17.43 -21.33 -10.41
N PRO A 453 17.94 -20.97 -9.22
CA PRO A 453 18.94 -19.93 -9.08
C PRO A 453 20.30 -20.39 -9.62
N ILE A 454 20.96 -19.53 -10.39
CA ILE A 454 22.37 -19.72 -10.75
C ILE A 454 23.21 -19.13 -9.62
N LEU A 455 23.76 -20.00 -8.79
CA LEU A 455 24.59 -19.65 -7.63
C LEU A 455 26.06 -19.82 -7.96
N VAL A 456 26.87 -18.80 -7.65
CA VAL A 456 28.33 -18.88 -7.76
C VAL A 456 28.94 -18.95 -6.36
N GLU A 457 29.89 -19.89 -6.17
CA GLU A 457 30.61 -20.07 -4.90
C GLU A 457 31.22 -18.75 -4.41
N ASN A 458 31.02 -18.43 -3.13
CA ASN A 458 31.50 -17.20 -2.49
C ASN A 458 31.01 -15.88 -3.09
N VAL A 459 30.06 -15.92 -4.05
CA VAL A 459 29.46 -14.73 -4.67
C VAL A 459 27.95 -14.66 -4.38
N GLY A 460 27.27 -15.80 -4.42
CA GLY A 460 25.81 -15.87 -4.29
C GLY A 460 25.12 -15.94 -5.65
N MET A 461 23.85 -15.54 -5.70
CA MET A 461 23.04 -15.65 -6.92
C MET A 461 23.45 -14.61 -7.96
N VAL A 462 23.70 -15.07 -9.19
CA VAL A 462 24.10 -14.22 -10.32
C VAL A 462 23.11 -14.26 -11.48
N GLY A 463 22.09 -15.11 -11.42
CA GLY A 463 21.15 -15.30 -12.51
C GLY A 463 20.13 -16.40 -12.25
N THR A 464 19.38 -16.75 -13.28
CA THR A 464 18.36 -17.80 -13.24
C THR A 464 18.42 -18.67 -14.48
N VAL A 465 18.11 -19.95 -14.32
CA VAL A 465 17.94 -20.92 -15.40
C VAL A 465 16.60 -21.60 -15.21
N GLY A 466 15.87 -21.84 -16.28
CA GLY A 466 14.60 -22.53 -16.16
C GLY A 466 14.00 -23.03 -17.45
N VAL A 467 12.92 -23.79 -17.27
CA VAL A 467 12.03 -24.28 -18.31
C VAL A 467 10.56 -24.03 -17.96
N SER A 468 9.70 -24.05 -18.98
CA SER A 468 8.25 -23.90 -18.84
C SER A 468 7.52 -24.69 -19.92
N GLY A 469 6.72 -25.67 -19.51
CA GLY A 469 5.89 -26.46 -20.42
C GLY A 469 5.40 -27.78 -19.87
N LEU A 470 5.99 -28.26 -18.78
CA LEU A 470 5.60 -29.48 -18.08
C LEU A 470 4.86 -29.17 -16.77
N PRO A 471 4.25 -30.17 -16.11
CA PRO A 471 3.82 -30.05 -14.72
C PRO A 471 4.96 -29.54 -13.83
N GLN A 472 4.63 -28.68 -12.86
CA GLN A 472 5.62 -27.91 -12.08
C GLN A 472 6.78 -28.73 -11.48
N ALA A 473 6.50 -29.96 -11.03
CA ALA A 473 7.49 -30.84 -10.43
C ALA A 473 8.43 -31.44 -11.49
N GLU A 474 7.91 -31.73 -12.69
CA GLU A 474 8.67 -32.24 -13.84
C GLU A 474 9.53 -31.13 -14.44
N ASP A 475 8.98 -29.93 -14.59
CA ASP A 475 9.70 -28.71 -14.99
C ASP A 475 10.92 -28.48 -14.06
N HIS A 476 10.73 -28.59 -12.74
CA HIS A 476 11.81 -28.45 -11.76
C HIS A 476 12.82 -29.60 -11.83
N ALA A 477 12.35 -30.84 -11.90
CA ALA A 477 13.21 -32.02 -11.98
C ALA A 477 14.10 -31.98 -13.23
N PHE A 478 13.55 -31.60 -14.39
CA PHE A 478 14.32 -31.44 -15.63
C PHE A 478 15.49 -30.46 -15.46
N VAL A 479 15.22 -29.28 -14.87
CA VAL A 479 16.27 -28.28 -14.64
C VAL A 479 17.33 -28.80 -13.68
N VAL A 480 16.94 -29.45 -12.58
CA VAL A 480 17.87 -29.99 -11.59
C VAL A 480 18.75 -31.08 -12.17
N THR A 481 18.17 -32.08 -12.84
CA THR A 481 18.91 -33.21 -13.44
C THR A 481 19.93 -32.73 -14.45
N HIS A 482 19.56 -31.81 -15.33
CA HIS A 482 20.49 -31.34 -16.35
C HIS A 482 21.47 -30.26 -15.84
N LEU A 483 21.16 -29.58 -14.72
CA LEU A 483 22.18 -28.81 -14.00
C LEU A 483 23.23 -29.70 -13.34
N GLU A 484 22.82 -30.84 -12.75
CA GLU A 484 23.76 -31.83 -12.21
C GLU A 484 24.69 -32.36 -13.29
N GLU A 485 24.13 -32.79 -14.43
CA GLU A 485 24.90 -33.26 -15.58
C GLU A 485 25.86 -32.18 -16.08
N PHE A 486 25.39 -30.95 -16.23
CA PHE A 486 26.21 -29.83 -16.70
C PHE A 486 27.37 -29.53 -15.74
N LEU A 487 27.10 -29.46 -14.44
CA LEU A 487 28.12 -29.17 -13.42
C LEU A 487 29.12 -30.32 -13.26
N ALA A 488 28.71 -31.58 -13.48
CA ALA A 488 29.63 -32.71 -13.45
C ALA A 488 30.69 -32.68 -14.57
N THR A 489 30.46 -31.90 -15.63
CA THR A 489 31.38 -31.75 -16.76
C THR A 489 32.31 -30.53 -16.64
N ARG A 490 32.28 -29.79 -15.52
CA ARG A 490 32.89 -28.45 -15.36
C ARG A 490 33.93 -28.34 -14.24
#